data_AF-A0A0F8YCE3-F1
#
_entry.id   AF-A0A0F8YCE3-F1
#
_cell.length_a   1.000
_cell.length_b   1.000
_cell.length_c   1.000
_cell.angle_alpha   90.00
_cell.angle_beta   90.00
_cell.angle_gamma   90.00
#
_symmetry.space_group_name_H-M   'P 1'
#
loop_
_entity.id
_entity.type
_entity.pdbx_description
1 polymer ?
#
loop_
_entity_poly.entity_id
_entity_poly.type
_entity_poly.pdbx_seq_one_letter_code
_entity_poly.pdbx_strand_id
1 'polypeptide(L)'
;MKRLILTIFYCLLTICPMAQAASEIRAFVAGASTCFAVVREVDGDVWYVTGQVFEAWGTAARTAADYDIALVDKTGDMFVGTMDTNIGAGQYYIVSFQQEGGSPADSDPAV
;
A
#
# COMPACT_ATOMS: atom_id res chain seq x y z
N MET A 1 -18.40 -55.54 10.05
CA MET A 1 -18.52 -54.09 10.36
C MET A 1 -17.23 -53.41 9.95
N LYS A 2 -17.33 -52.49 8.98
CA LYS A 2 -16.23 -51.80 8.29
C LYS A 2 -15.57 -50.76 9.21
N ARG A 3 -14.25 -50.74 9.31
CA ARG A 3 -13.49 -49.59 9.84
C ARG A 3 -12.63 -49.01 8.72
N LEU A 4 -13.10 -47.86 8.24
CA LEU A 4 -12.52 -46.99 7.24
C LEU A 4 -11.40 -46.20 7.93
N ILE A 5 -10.13 -46.50 7.64
CA ILE A 5 -9.02 -45.65 8.08
C ILE A 5 -8.63 -44.78 6.89
N LEU A 6 -9.07 -43.54 7.06
CA LEU A 6 -8.89 -42.33 6.26
C LEU A 6 -7.45 -42.20 5.71
N THR A 7 -7.31 -42.37 4.39
CA THR A 7 -6.17 -41.88 3.62
C THR A 7 -6.13 -40.36 3.75
N ILE A 8 -5.28 -39.86 4.65
CA ILE A 8 -4.99 -38.43 4.76
C ILE A 8 -4.26 -38.02 3.49
N PHE A 9 -5.02 -37.39 2.61
CA PHE A 9 -4.58 -36.66 1.43
C PHE A 9 -3.43 -35.73 1.80
N TYR A 10 -2.20 -36.12 1.48
CA TYR A 10 -1.07 -35.22 1.32
C TYR A 10 -1.28 -34.45 0.00
N CYS A 11 -2.30 -33.61 -0.06
CA CYS A 11 -2.39 -32.58 -1.08
C CYS A 11 -1.58 -31.41 -0.55
N LEU A 12 -0.30 -31.42 -0.92
CA LEU A 12 0.64 -30.33 -0.82
C LEU A 12 -0.02 -29.10 -1.50
N LEU A 13 -0.77 -28.32 -0.73
CA LEU A 13 -1.24 -27.02 -1.15
C LEU A 13 0.00 -26.15 -1.20
N THR A 14 0.62 -26.11 -2.38
CA THR A 14 1.63 -25.13 -2.73
C THR A 14 0.95 -23.76 -2.68
N ILE A 15 0.87 -23.17 -1.49
CA ILE A 15 0.71 -21.74 -1.35
C ILE A 15 2.01 -21.20 -1.93
N CYS A 16 1.99 -20.82 -3.21
CA CYS A 16 3.05 -20.01 -3.78
C CYS A 16 2.99 -18.71 -2.97
N PRO A 17 3.93 -18.42 -2.05
CA PRO A 17 3.98 -17.09 -1.51
C PRO A 17 4.42 -16.25 -2.70
N MET A 18 3.48 -15.56 -3.36
CA MET A 18 3.86 -14.47 -4.26
C MET A 18 4.78 -13.58 -3.43
N ALA A 19 6.06 -13.60 -3.76
CA ALA A 19 7.12 -13.02 -2.96
C ALA A 19 6.77 -11.56 -2.70
N GLN A 20 6.37 -11.25 -1.46
CA GLN A 20 6.18 -9.87 -1.07
C GLN A 20 7.57 -9.24 -1.03
N ALA A 21 7.81 -8.24 -1.86
CA ALA A 21 9.06 -7.50 -1.78
C ALA A 21 9.17 -6.87 -0.38
N ALA A 22 10.37 -6.91 0.22
CA ALA A 22 10.65 -6.06 1.38
C ALA A 22 10.37 -4.62 0.93
N SER A 23 9.42 -3.94 1.57
CA SER A 23 8.89 -2.61 1.19
C SER A 23 7.70 -2.57 0.22
N GLU A 24 7.02 -3.69 -0.04
CA GLU A 24 5.78 -3.66 -0.82
C GLU A 24 4.60 -3.06 -0.02
N ILE A 25 3.89 -2.11 -0.64
CA ILE A 25 2.62 -1.56 -0.16
C ILE A 25 1.48 -2.28 -0.87
N ARG A 26 0.45 -2.72 -0.13
CA ARG A 26 -0.78 -3.29 -0.70
C ARG A 26 -2.00 -2.53 -0.18
N ALA A 27 -2.85 -2.10 -1.10
CA ALA A 27 -4.18 -1.56 -0.80
C ALA A 27 -5.24 -2.41 -1.51
N PHE A 28 -6.32 -2.74 -0.80
CA PHE A 28 -7.45 -3.46 -1.36
C PHE A 28 -8.65 -2.53 -1.43
N VAL A 29 -8.96 -2.03 -2.63
CA VAL A 29 -9.94 -0.96 -2.83
C VAL A 29 -10.87 -1.36 -3.96
N ALA A 30 -12.06 -1.85 -3.61
CA ALA A 30 -13.02 -2.33 -4.58
C ALA A 30 -13.61 -1.18 -5.41
N GLY A 31 -13.61 -1.32 -6.74
CA GLY A 31 -14.21 -0.35 -7.65
C GLY A 31 -13.41 0.94 -7.87
N ALA A 32 -12.24 1.10 -7.24
CA ALA A 32 -11.32 2.17 -7.58
C ALA A 32 -10.65 1.89 -8.93
N SER A 33 -10.37 2.94 -9.70
CA SER A 33 -9.59 2.83 -10.94
C SER A 33 -8.13 3.16 -10.74
N THR A 34 -7.84 4.05 -9.79
CA THR A 34 -6.52 4.59 -9.49
C THR A 34 -6.42 4.88 -8.00
N CYS A 35 -5.32 4.45 -7.39
CA CYS A 35 -5.03 4.67 -5.98
C CYS A 35 -3.59 5.13 -5.81
N PHE A 36 -3.36 5.92 -4.76
CA PHE A 36 -2.02 6.24 -4.28
C PHE A 36 -1.93 5.97 -2.78
N ALA A 37 -0.71 5.88 -2.27
CA ALA A 37 -0.45 5.79 -0.84
C ALA A 37 0.40 6.96 -0.37
N VAL A 38 0.33 7.24 0.93
CA VAL A 38 1.29 8.09 1.62
C VAL A 38 1.81 7.35 2.85
N VAL A 39 3.04 7.66 3.24
CA VAL A 39 3.65 7.12 4.46
C VAL A 39 3.65 8.20 5.52
N ARG A 40 3.18 7.86 6.71
CA ARG A 40 3.13 8.74 7.88
C ARG A 40 3.95 8.18 9.03
N GLU A 41 4.65 9.06 9.73
CA GLU A 41 5.21 8.75 11.05
C GLU A 41 4.13 8.73 12.13
N VAL A 42 4.51 8.25 13.31
CA VAL A 42 3.61 8.17 14.48
C VAL A 42 3.09 9.54 14.89
N ASP A 43 3.89 10.59 14.70
CA ASP A 43 3.52 11.97 15.02
C ASP A 43 2.63 12.62 13.96
N GLY A 44 2.36 11.92 12.85
CA GLY A 44 1.43 12.35 11.79
C GLY A 44 2.10 13.04 10.60
N ASP A 45 3.39 13.35 10.68
CA ASP A 45 4.20 13.86 9.56
C ASP A 45 4.21 12.88 8.39
N VAL A 46 4.25 13.42 7.18
CA VAL A 46 4.14 12.68 5.92
C VAL A 46 5.48 12.68 5.18
N TRP A 47 5.80 11.56 4.53
CA TRP A 47 7.00 11.43 3.72
C TRP A 47 6.91 12.28 2.45
N TYR A 48 7.73 13.33 2.36
CA TYR A 48 7.90 14.08 1.13
C TYR A 48 8.85 13.34 0.19
N VAL A 49 8.31 12.76 -0.89
CA VAL A 49 9.03 11.84 -1.79
C VAL A 49 10.25 12.50 -2.43
N THR A 50 10.09 13.71 -2.98
CA THR A 50 11.19 14.40 -3.68
C THR A 50 12.26 14.91 -2.72
N GLY A 51 11.88 15.37 -1.53
CA GLY A 51 12.81 15.91 -0.54
C GLY A 51 13.38 14.89 0.43
N GLN A 52 12.83 13.68 0.43
CA GLN A 52 13.24 12.56 1.29
C GLN A 52 13.28 12.92 2.77
N VAL A 53 12.21 13.54 3.25
CA VAL A 53 12.09 14.02 4.62
C VAL A 53 10.65 13.86 5.10
N PHE A 54 10.47 13.58 6.39
CA PHE A 54 9.16 13.67 7.05
C PHE A 54 8.88 15.11 7.45
N GLU A 55 7.69 15.59 7.11
CA GLU A 55 7.25 16.94 7.39
C GLU A 55 5.73 17.01 7.54
N ALA A 56 5.23 18.11 8.11
CA ALA A 56 3.80 18.34 8.18
C ALA A 56 3.18 18.44 6.79
N TRP A 57 1.99 17.86 6.61
CA TRP A 57 1.24 17.94 5.36
C TRP A 57 0.99 19.41 4.98
N GLY A 58 1.27 19.76 3.72
CA GLY A 58 1.08 21.13 3.23
C GLY A 58 2.28 22.05 3.43
N THR A 59 3.40 21.55 3.96
CA THR A 59 4.63 22.33 4.10
C THR A 59 5.06 22.88 2.74
N ALA A 60 5.37 24.18 2.71
CA ALA A 60 5.75 24.90 1.49
C ALA A 60 4.72 24.79 0.33
N ALA A 61 3.42 24.72 0.66
CA ALA A 61 2.31 24.60 -0.29
C ALA A 61 2.31 23.31 -1.13
N ARG A 62 3.00 22.28 -0.64
CA ARG A 62 2.92 20.92 -1.19
C ARG A 62 1.52 20.35 -1.03
N THR A 63 1.16 19.46 -1.93
CA THR A 63 -0.16 18.81 -2.03
C THR A 63 0.01 17.30 -1.98
N ALA A 64 -1.10 16.55 -2.01
CA ALA A 64 -1.09 15.10 -2.14
C ALA A 64 -0.12 14.59 -3.23
N ALA A 65 -0.01 15.29 -4.37
CA ALA A 65 0.87 14.93 -5.49
C ALA A 65 2.38 15.12 -5.22
N ASP A 66 2.76 15.71 -4.09
CA ASP A 66 4.15 15.79 -3.64
C ASP A 66 4.51 14.65 -2.67
N TYR A 67 3.49 14.06 -2.05
CA TYR A 67 3.59 13.02 -1.02
C TYR A 67 3.20 11.63 -1.56
N ASP A 68 2.67 11.54 -2.78
CA ASP A 68 2.08 10.32 -3.31
C ASP A 68 3.12 9.26 -3.66
N ILE A 69 2.79 8.04 -3.30
CA ILE A 69 3.43 6.83 -3.78
C ILE A 69 2.42 6.15 -4.69
N ALA A 70 2.71 6.16 -5.99
CA ALA A 70 1.85 5.55 -6.99
C ALA A 70 1.63 4.05 -6.70
N LEU A 71 0.37 3.61 -6.73
CA LEU A 71 0.02 2.21 -6.64
C LEU A 71 -0.46 1.70 -8.01
N VAL A 72 0.04 0.53 -8.41
CA VAL A 72 -0.31 -0.11 -9.67
C VAL A 72 -1.35 -1.18 -9.42
N ASP A 73 -2.48 -1.13 -10.14
CA ASP A 73 -3.47 -2.19 -10.12
C ASP A 73 -2.85 -3.52 -10.60
N LYS A 74 -3.02 -4.57 -9.81
CA LYS A 74 -2.60 -5.94 -10.13
C LYS A 74 -3.77 -6.86 -10.44
N THR A 75 -4.91 -6.69 -9.77
CA THR A 75 -6.06 -7.60 -9.88
C THR A 75 -7.40 -6.91 -9.60
N GLY A 76 -7.65 -5.74 -10.20
CA GLY A 76 -8.91 -4.99 -10.16
C GLY A 76 -9.15 -4.26 -8.83
N ASP A 77 -9.02 -5.00 -7.72
CA ASP A 77 -9.23 -4.48 -6.38
C ASP A 77 -7.91 -4.41 -5.58
N MET A 78 -6.79 -4.90 -6.13
CA MET A 78 -5.50 -4.93 -5.43
C MET A 78 -4.51 -3.97 -6.10
N PHE A 79 -4.13 -2.93 -5.38
CA PHE A 79 -3.18 -1.92 -5.79
C PHE A 79 -1.86 -2.13 -5.04
N VAL A 80 -0.76 -2.16 -5.77
CA VAL A 80 0.56 -2.47 -5.23
C VAL A 80 1.56 -1.36 -5.55
N GLY A 81 2.27 -0.90 -4.52
CA GLY A 81 3.33 0.08 -4.62
C GLY A 81 4.59 -0.39 -3.89
N THR A 82 5.58 0.49 -3.83
CA THR A 82 6.83 0.22 -3.12
C THR A 82 7.17 1.43 -2.26
N MET A 83 7.45 1.21 -0.98
CA MET A 83 7.93 2.28 -0.11
C MET A 83 9.28 2.78 -0.61
N ASP A 84 9.51 4.09 -0.47
CA ASP A 84 10.80 4.69 -0.76
C ASP A 84 11.89 4.04 0.09
N THR A 85 12.99 3.63 -0.54
CA THR A 85 14.11 2.96 0.12
C THR A 85 14.91 3.87 1.06
N ASN A 86 14.69 5.18 0.99
CA ASN A 86 15.34 6.17 1.86
C ASN A 86 14.60 6.37 3.18
N ILE A 87 13.41 5.80 3.33
CA ILE A 87 12.72 5.74 4.62
C ILE A 87 13.52 4.81 5.53
N GLY A 88 13.97 5.35 6.67
CA GLY A 88 14.74 4.62 7.66
C GLY A 88 13.96 3.48 8.32
N ALA A 89 14.63 2.68 9.13
CA ALA A 89 13.94 1.72 9.98
C ALA A 89 13.12 2.46 11.05
N GLY A 90 11.85 2.09 11.19
CA GLY A 90 10.93 2.76 12.09
C GLY A 90 9.53 2.13 12.09
N GLN A 91 8.60 2.78 12.80
CA GLN A 91 7.18 2.44 12.75
C GLN A 91 6.46 3.54 11.97
N TYR A 92 5.68 3.12 10.97
CA TYR A 92 5.00 4.01 10.06
C TYR A 92 3.58 3.51 9.82
N TYR A 93 2.70 4.45 9.48
CA TYR A 93 1.37 4.17 8.97
C TYR A 93 1.35 4.41 7.47
N ILE A 94 0.70 3.51 6.74
CA ILE A 94 0.39 3.73 5.34
C ILE A 94 -1.08 4.12 5.27
N VAL A 95 -1.37 5.20 4.57
CA VAL A 95 -2.75 5.61 4.25
C VAL A 95 -2.89 5.56 2.73
N SER A 96 -3.91 4.87 2.26
CA SER A 96 -4.24 4.80 0.84
C SER A 96 -5.40 5.72 0.52
N PHE A 97 -5.41 6.23 -0.70
CA PHE A 97 -6.42 7.16 -1.21
C PHE A 97 -6.88 6.70 -2.58
N GLN A 98 -8.18 6.84 -2.84
CA GLN A 98 -8.72 6.70 -4.17
C GLN A 98 -8.56 8.02 -4.92
N GLN A 99 -7.83 8.01 -6.03
CA GLN A 99 -7.66 9.20 -6.86
C GLN A 99 -8.91 9.40 -7.73
N GLU A 100 -9.70 10.44 -7.47
CA GLU A 100 -10.92 10.73 -8.23
C GLU A 100 -10.64 11.58 -9.49
N GLY A 101 -9.49 12.26 -9.53
CA GLY A 101 -9.07 13.15 -10.61
C GLY A 101 -7.91 12.61 -11.47
N GLY A 102 -7.36 13.49 -12.32
CA GLY A 102 -6.21 13.18 -13.17
C GLY A 102 -4.85 13.16 -12.44
N SER A 103 -4.80 13.71 -11.23
CA SER A 103 -3.63 13.73 -10.34
C SER A 103 -4.09 13.59 -8.88
N PRO A 104 -3.23 13.08 -7.97
CA PRO A 104 -3.52 13.08 -6.54
C PRO A 104 -3.89 14.48 -6.04
N ALA A 105 -4.94 14.57 -5.23
CA ALA A 105 -5.46 15.80 -4.69
C ALA A 105 -5.75 15.67 -3.18
N ASP A 106 -5.65 16.77 -2.45
CA ASP A 106 -5.94 16.79 -1.00
C ASP A 106 -7.41 16.48 -0.67
N SER A 107 -8.29 16.55 -1.67
CA SER A 107 -9.70 16.19 -1.57
C SER A 107 -9.98 14.70 -1.83
N ASP A 108 -8.99 13.93 -2.29
CA ASP A 108 -9.17 12.51 -2.55
C ASP A 108 -9.52 11.76 -1.25
N PRO A 109 -10.52 10.86 -1.25
CA PRO A 109 -10.92 10.14 -0.05
C PRO A 109 -9.91 9.06 0.34
N ALA A 110 -9.63 8.95 1.64
CA ALA A 110 -8.87 7.83 2.20
C ALA A 110 -9.70 6.53 2.14
N VAL A 111 -9.03 5.41 1.85
CA VAL A 111 -9.63 4.08 1.61
C VAL A 111 -8.92 2.96 2.35
#